data_AF-A0A285QAU5-F1
#
_entry.id   AF-A0A285QAU5-F1
#
_cell.length_a   1.000
_cell.length_b   1.000
_cell.length_c   1.000
_cell.angle_alpha   90.00
_cell.angle_beta   90.00
_cell.angle_gamma   90.00
#
_symmetry.space_group_name_H-M   'P 1'
#
loop_
_entity.id
_entity.type
_entity.pdbx_description
1 polymer ?
#
loop_
_entity_poly.entity_id
_entity_poly.type
_entity_poly.pdbx_seq_one_letter_code
_entity_poly.pdbx_strand_id
1 'polypeptide(L)'
;MRYCYMLGAATLLLGVPAASQMTQSQQLDAARSISRLLGLSPAGTELWARQSLKRARNDELDKISAVELEIGRELARSTPDRARLDTLVERFVVENAAIERRRKLQELADAFEHTPADRQQIGRFIADAVRDANNRGAVLQPLP
;
A
#
# COMPACT_ATOMS: atom_id res chain seq x y z
N MET A 1 -10.39 -6.32 14.51
CA MET A 1 -9.20 -6.71 13.73
C MET A 1 -8.50 -5.43 13.29
N ARG A 2 -7.26 -5.22 13.72
CA ARG A 2 -6.48 -4.00 13.46
C ARG A 2 -5.80 -4.14 12.10
N TYR A 3 -6.30 -3.44 11.09
CA TYR A 3 -5.71 -3.38 9.76
C TYR A 3 -4.39 -2.58 9.83
N CYS A 4 -3.25 -3.25 9.70
CA CYS A 4 -1.92 -2.63 9.67
C CYS A 4 -1.67 -2.01 8.29
N TYR A 5 -2.00 -0.72 8.16
CA TYR A 5 -1.73 0.16 7.02
C TYR A 5 -0.23 0.49 6.82
N MET A 6 0.66 -0.51 6.77
CA MET A 6 2.11 -0.26 6.76
C MET A 6 2.76 -0.16 5.37
N LEU A 7 1.97 0.15 4.33
CA LEU A 7 2.38 0.98 3.18
C LEU A 7 1.29 1.98 2.79
N GLY A 8 0.51 2.42 3.76
CA GLY A 8 -0.26 3.66 3.66
C GLY A 8 0.56 4.89 4.10
N ALA A 9 1.73 4.73 4.71
CA ALA A 9 2.47 5.85 5.31
C ALA A 9 3.11 6.82 4.29
N ALA A 10 3.34 6.39 3.04
CA ALA A 10 3.63 7.32 1.94
C ALA A 10 2.35 7.93 1.32
N THR A 11 1.19 7.30 1.59
CA THR A 11 -0.14 7.74 1.12
C THR A 11 -0.86 8.62 2.15
N LEU A 12 -0.34 8.75 3.38
CA LEU A 12 -0.96 9.46 4.50
C LEU A 12 -0.43 10.89 4.73
N LEU A 13 0.55 11.35 3.93
CA LEU A 13 1.06 12.72 3.97
C LEU A 13 0.70 13.57 2.74
N LEU A 14 -0.01 12.99 1.77
CA LEU A 14 -0.57 13.73 0.63
C LEU A 14 -2.04 13.33 0.48
N GLY A 15 -2.92 14.23 0.89
CA GLY A 15 -4.36 14.07 0.76
C GLY A 15 -4.76 13.56 -0.63
N VAL A 16 -5.50 12.46 -0.62
CA VAL A 16 -6.24 11.91 -1.75
C VAL A 16 -7.34 12.92 -2.08
N PRO A 17 -7.08 13.84 -3.02
CA PRO A 17 -7.59 13.70 -4.38
C PRO A 17 -6.60 14.13 -5.49
N ALA A 18 -5.36 14.51 -5.18
CA ALA A 18 -4.43 15.06 -6.18
C ALA A 18 -3.67 13.99 -6.99
N ALA A 19 -3.46 12.79 -6.44
CA ALA A 19 -2.64 11.75 -7.07
C ALA A 19 -3.22 11.19 -8.39
N SER A 20 -4.55 11.25 -8.57
CA SER A 20 -5.24 10.80 -9.78
C SER A 20 -5.19 11.81 -10.94
N GLN A 21 -4.73 13.05 -10.71
CA GLN A 21 -4.57 14.08 -11.74
C GLN A 21 -3.10 14.42 -12.05
N MET A 22 -2.16 13.83 -11.32
CA MET A 22 -0.73 14.07 -11.54
C MET A 22 -0.25 13.36 -12.80
N THR A 23 0.50 14.07 -13.65
CA THR A 23 1.19 13.45 -14.78
C THR A 23 2.23 12.45 -14.29
N GLN A 24 2.59 11.51 -15.16
CA GLN A 24 3.66 10.55 -14.88
C GLN A 24 4.96 11.23 -14.41
N SER A 25 5.30 12.39 -15.00
CA SER A 25 6.47 13.19 -14.59
C SER A 25 6.33 13.76 -13.18
N GLN A 26 5.17 14.31 -12.83
CA GLN A 26 4.91 14.83 -11.49
C GLN A 26 4.96 13.74 -10.42
N GLN A 27 4.44 12.55 -10.71
CA GLN A 27 4.53 11.40 -9.80
C GLN A 27 5.97 10.96 -9.59
N LEU A 28 6.77 10.97 -10.65
CA LEU A 28 8.18 10.58 -10.62
C LEU A 28 9.01 11.61 -9.83
N ASP A 29 8.73 12.90 -9.98
CA ASP A 29 9.39 13.97 -9.22
C ASP A 29 9.00 13.95 -7.73
N ALA A 30 7.74 13.65 -7.41
CA ALA A 30 7.33 13.43 -6.03
C ALA A 30 8.05 12.24 -5.40
N ALA A 31 8.15 11.12 -6.13
CA ALA A 31 8.86 9.92 -5.66
C ALA A 31 10.36 10.19 -5.46
N ARG A 32 11.00 10.95 -6.37
CA ARG A 32 12.38 11.41 -6.21
C ARG A 32 12.54 12.27 -4.96
N SER A 33 11.66 13.25 -4.77
CA SER A 33 11.70 14.15 -3.60
C SER A 33 11.65 13.38 -2.28
N ILE A 34 10.70 12.44 -2.16
CA ILE A 34 10.57 11.57 -0.98
C ILE A 34 11.85 10.75 -0.78
N SER A 35 12.37 10.10 -1.82
CA SER A 35 13.57 9.27 -1.69
C SER A 35 14.84 10.06 -1.30
N ARG A 36 14.93 11.36 -1.67
CA ARG A 36 16.02 12.23 -1.20
C ARG A 36 15.87 12.55 0.28
N LEU A 37 14.64 12.78 0.76
CA LEU A 37 14.37 12.98 2.19
C LEU A 37 14.71 11.73 3.02
N LEU A 38 14.60 10.53 2.42
CA LEU A 38 15.06 9.28 3.03
C LEU A 38 16.60 9.19 3.10
N GLY A 39 17.33 10.07 2.40
CA GLY A 39 18.78 10.06 2.36
C GLY A 39 19.35 8.96 1.45
N LEU A 40 18.61 8.53 0.42
CA LEU A 40 19.15 7.59 -0.57
C LEU A 40 20.23 8.26 -1.41
N SER A 41 21.15 7.44 -1.92
CA SER A 41 22.11 7.86 -2.94
C SER A 41 21.38 8.37 -4.21
N PRO A 42 22.02 9.19 -5.07
CA PRO A 42 21.40 9.64 -6.32
C PRO A 42 20.92 8.49 -7.22
N ALA A 43 21.69 7.40 -7.29
CA ALA A 43 21.32 6.19 -8.02
C ALA A 43 20.13 5.48 -7.36
N GLY A 44 20.12 5.39 -6.02
CA GLY A 44 19.01 4.84 -5.25
C GLY A 44 17.73 5.67 -5.41
N THR A 45 17.81 7.00 -5.37
CA THR A 45 16.68 7.91 -5.61
C THR A 45 16.01 7.64 -6.96
N GLU A 46 16.80 7.51 -8.01
CA GLU A 46 16.27 7.32 -9.36
C GLU A 46 15.68 5.90 -9.54
N LEU A 47 16.32 4.88 -8.95
CA LEU A 47 15.78 3.51 -8.94
C LEU A 47 14.45 3.45 -8.19
N TRP A 48 14.37 4.02 -7.00
CA TRP A 48 13.16 4.06 -6.17
C TRP A 48 12.01 4.77 -6.87
N ALA A 49 12.28 5.90 -7.53
CA ALA A 49 11.26 6.67 -8.24
C ALA A 49 10.65 5.88 -9.41
N ARG A 50 11.48 5.18 -10.20
CA ARG A 50 11.00 4.34 -11.31
C ARG A 50 10.20 3.13 -10.82
N GLN A 51 10.67 2.46 -9.78
CA GLN A 51 9.96 1.33 -9.18
C GLN A 51 8.61 1.77 -8.58
N SER A 52 8.56 2.91 -7.90
CA SER A 52 7.33 3.48 -7.33
C SER A 52 6.28 3.73 -8.41
N LEU A 53 6.70 4.25 -9.57
CA LEU A 53 5.80 4.46 -10.69
C LEU A 53 5.35 3.14 -11.34
N LYS A 54 6.24 2.15 -11.46
CA LYS A 54 5.86 0.81 -11.96
C LYS A 54 4.79 0.17 -11.08
N ARG A 55 4.90 0.30 -9.75
CA ARG A 55 3.92 -0.21 -8.79
C ARG A 55 2.58 0.53 -8.84
N ALA A 56 2.53 1.77 -9.31
CA ALA A 56 1.30 2.54 -9.42
C ALA A 56 0.37 2.05 -10.56
N ARG A 57 0.89 1.25 -11.51
CA ARG A 57 0.09 0.64 -12.59
C ARG A 57 -0.53 -0.66 -12.06
N ASN A 58 -1.76 -0.56 -11.56
CA ASN A 58 -2.46 -1.60 -10.81
C ASN A 58 -3.41 -2.44 -11.69
N ASP A 59 -2.91 -3.50 -12.32
CA ASP A 59 -3.75 -4.54 -12.93
C ASP A 59 -4.33 -5.51 -11.86
N GLU A 60 -3.83 -5.47 -10.62
CA GLU A 60 -4.22 -6.40 -9.56
C GLU A 60 -5.55 -6.02 -8.86
N LEU A 61 -5.98 -4.76 -8.96
CA LEU A 61 -7.22 -4.28 -8.36
C LEU A 61 -8.47 -4.85 -9.04
N ASP A 62 -8.36 -5.29 -10.29
CA ASP A 62 -9.48 -5.82 -11.08
C ASP A 62 -10.05 -7.11 -10.46
N LYS A 63 -9.19 -7.97 -9.89
CA LYS A 63 -9.62 -9.24 -9.29
C LYS A 63 -10.40 -9.04 -8.00
N ILE A 64 -9.98 -8.11 -7.15
CA ILE A 64 -10.72 -7.77 -5.92
C ILE A 64 -12.03 -7.06 -6.28
N SER A 65 -11.97 -6.11 -7.22
CA SER A 65 -13.15 -5.36 -7.68
C SER A 65 -14.25 -6.28 -8.21
N ALA A 66 -13.89 -7.38 -8.88
CA ALA A 66 -14.84 -8.38 -9.34
C ALA A 66 -15.56 -9.08 -8.16
N VAL A 67 -14.83 -9.47 -7.11
CA VAL A 67 -15.42 -10.11 -5.92
C VAL A 67 -16.29 -9.11 -5.13
N GLU A 68 -15.84 -7.87 -4.98
CA GLU A 68 -16.63 -6.81 -4.34
C GLU A 68 -17.93 -6.50 -5.11
N LEU A 69 -17.88 -6.52 -6.44
CA LEU A 69 -19.07 -6.39 -7.29
C LEU A 69 -20.04 -7.56 -7.08
N GLU A 70 -19.54 -8.79 -6.96
CA GLU A 70 -20.37 -9.96 -6.64
C GLU A 70 -21.04 -9.82 -5.27
N ILE A 71 -20.31 -9.35 -4.25
CA ILE A 71 -20.84 -9.06 -2.91
C ILE A 71 -21.94 -7.99 -2.99
N GLY A 72 -21.67 -6.87 -3.66
CA GLY A 72 -22.64 -5.79 -3.84
C GLY A 72 -23.90 -6.24 -4.57
N ARG A 73 -23.76 -7.09 -5.60
CA ARG A 73 -24.89 -7.69 -6.32
C ARG A 73 -25.73 -8.60 -5.43
N GLU A 74 -25.11 -9.42 -4.59
CA GLU A 74 -25.85 -10.31 -3.68
C GLU A 74 -26.60 -9.53 -2.61
N LEU A 75 -25.97 -8.49 -2.04
CA LEU A 75 -26.61 -7.57 -1.09
C LEU A 75 -27.78 -6.78 -1.70
N ALA A 76 -27.73 -6.49 -3.00
CA ALA A 76 -28.78 -5.75 -3.70
C ALA A 76 -30.03 -6.59 -4.04
N ARG A 77 -30.01 -7.91 -3.79
CA ARG A 77 -31.17 -8.78 -4.04
C ARG A 77 -32.27 -8.51 -3.01
N SER A 78 -33.52 -8.75 -3.40
CA SER A 78 -34.67 -8.65 -2.49
C SER A 78 -34.61 -9.67 -1.33
N THR A 79 -33.90 -10.77 -1.54
CA THR A 79 -33.64 -11.82 -0.54
C THR A 79 -32.16 -12.25 -0.64
N PRO A 80 -31.24 -11.53 0.01
CA PRO A 80 -29.81 -11.88 0.00
C PRO A 80 -29.55 -13.24 0.65
N ASP A 81 -28.69 -14.05 0.03
CA ASP A 81 -28.24 -15.33 0.57
C ASP A 81 -27.01 -15.13 1.47
N ARG A 82 -27.21 -15.36 2.77
CA ARG A 82 -26.15 -15.22 3.77
C ARG A 82 -25.00 -16.21 3.57
N ALA A 83 -25.28 -17.47 3.25
CA ALA A 83 -24.23 -18.48 3.07
C ALA A 83 -23.36 -18.16 1.84
N ARG A 84 -23.98 -17.62 0.80
CA ARG A 84 -23.27 -17.11 -0.36
C ARG A 84 -22.39 -15.90 -0.02
N LEU A 85 -22.89 -14.95 0.77
CA LEU A 85 -22.10 -13.80 1.22
C LEU A 85 -20.88 -14.24 2.04
N ASP A 86 -21.04 -15.19 2.95
CA ASP A 86 -19.93 -15.71 3.74
C ASP A 86 -18.85 -16.33 2.81
N THR A 87 -19.26 -17.10 1.80
CA THR A 87 -18.35 -17.64 0.76
C THR A 87 -17.62 -16.54 -0.03
N LEU A 88 -18.33 -15.47 -0.42
CA LEU A 88 -17.75 -14.35 -1.15
C LEU A 88 -16.74 -13.57 -0.30
N VAL A 89 -17.03 -13.40 1.00
CA VAL A 89 -16.10 -12.76 1.95
C VAL A 89 -14.84 -13.59 2.15
N GLU A 90 -14.96 -14.92 2.28
CA GLU A 90 -13.79 -15.80 2.35
C GLU A 90 -12.93 -15.69 1.09
N ARG A 91 -13.55 -15.70 -0.09
CA ARG A 91 -12.84 -15.49 -1.37
C ARG A 91 -12.15 -14.13 -1.41
N PHE A 92 -12.82 -13.06 -0.98
CA PHE A 92 -12.23 -11.72 -0.90
C PHE A 92 -10.98 -11.71 -0.02
N VAL A 93 -11.04 -12.32 1.17
CA VAL A 93 -9.90 -12.37 2.10
C VAL A 93 -8.72 -13.11 1.49
N VAL A 94 -8.96 -14.25 0.85
CA VAL A 94 -7.90 -15.06 0.20
C VAL A 94 -7.24 -14.28 -0.94
N GLU A 95 -8.02 -13.66 -1.83
CA GLU A 95 -7.49 -12.89 -2.95
C GLU A 95 -6.72 -11.66 -2.49
N ASN A 96 -7.28 -10.93 -1.51
CA ASN A 96 -6.62 -9.77 -0.94
C ASN A 96 -5.30 -10.14 -0.26
N ALA A 97 -5.27 -11.24 0.50
CA ALA A 97 -4.03 -11.73 1.11
C ALA A 97 -2.99 -12.15 0.05
N ALA A 98 -3.43 -12.76 -1.06
CA ALA A 98 -2.54 -13.14 -2.15
C ALA A 98 -1.94 -11.92 -2.87
N ILE A 99 -2.74 -10.88 -3.10
CA ILE A 99 -2.29 -9.59 -3.68
C ILE A 99 -1.28 -8.92 -2.76
N GLU A 100 -1.62 -8.76 -1.48
CA GLU A 100 -0.72 -8.16 -0.50
C GLU A 100 0.59 -8.94 -0.38
N ARG A 101 0.54 -10.28 -0.42
CA ARG A 101 1.75 -11.11 -0.44
C ARG A 101 2.60 -10.85 -1.68
N ARG A 102 2.01 -10.81 -2.88
CA ARG A 102 2.75 -10.54 -4.13
C ARG A 102 3.37 -9.15 -4.11
N ARG A 103 2.59 -8.14 -3.70
CA ARG A 103 3.07 -6.77 -3.52
C ARG A 103 4.28 -6.74 -2.58
N LYS A 104 4.18 -7.37 -1.40
CA LYS A 104 5.28 -7.43 -0.43
C LYS A 104 6.53 -8.10 -0.98
N LEU A 105 6.38 -9.19 -1.72
CA LEU A 105 7.50 -9.86 -2.36
C LEU A 105 8.16 -8.97 -3.43
N GLN A 106 7.37 -8.23 -4.22
CA GLN A 106 7.90 -7.29 -5.19
C GLN A 106 8.63 -6.13 -4.50
N GLU A 107 8.07 -5.57 -3.43
CA GLU A 107 8.72 -4.50 -2.64
C GLU A 107 10.07 -4.94 -2.08
N LEU A 108 10.16 -6.19 -1.61
CA LEU A 108 11.41 -6.77 -1.15
C LEU A 108 12.40 -6.97 -2.30
N ALA A 109 11.96 -7.57 -3.41
CA ALA A 109 12.81 -7.77 -4.58
C ALA A 109 13.41 -6.44 -5.08
N ASP A 110 12.57 -5.43 -5.21
CA ASP A 110 12.96 -4.07 -5.58
C ASP A 110 13.97 -3.47 -4.60
N ALA A 111 13.75 -3.64 -3.29
CA ALA A 111 14.70 -3.18 -2.28
C ALA A 111 16.06 -3.86 -2.45
N PHE A 112 16.11 -5.15 -2.80
CA PHE A 112 17.37 -5.87 -3.01
C PHE A 112 18.16 -5.41 -4.24
N GLU A 113 17.56 -4.67 -5.17
CA GLU A 113 18.26 -4.01 -6.29
C GLU A 113 19.06 -2.78 -5.84
N HIS A 114 18.77 -2.22 -4.66
CA HIS A 114 19.54 -1.10 -4.10
C HIS A 114 20.87 -1.55 -3.48
N THR A 115 21.78 -0.57 -3.33
CA THR A 115 23.04 -0.77 -2.58
C THR A 115 22.76 -1.17 -1.12
N PRO A 116 23.69 -1.86 -0.44
CA PRO A 116 23.52 -2.21 0.97
C PRO A 116 23.24 -1.00 1.87
N ALA A 117 23.88 0.15 1.60
CA ALA A 117 23.69 1.37 2.37
C ALA A 117 22.27 1.94 2.20
N ASP A 118 21.81 2.04 0.94
CA ASP A 118 20.45 2.50 0.63
C ASP A 118 19.39 1.56 1.22
N ARG A 119 19.59 0.24 1.14
CA ARG A 119 18.69 -0.74 1.79
C ARG A 119 18.61 -0.56 3.29
N GLN A 120 19.75 -0.31 3.95
CA GLN A 120 19.76 -0.08 5.39
C GLN A 120 18.96 1.18 5.74
N GLN A 121 19.08 2.21 4.92
CA GLN A 121 18.36 3.47 5.09
C GLN A 121 16.84 3.28 4.89
N ILE A 122 16.45 2.57 3.82
CA ILE A 122 15.05 2.17 3.58
C ILE A 122 14.51 1.37 4.77
N GLY A 123 15.28 0.39 5.26
CA GLY A 123 14.88 -0.46 6.39
C GLY A 123 14.68 0.32 7.68
N ARG A 124 15.56 1.27 8.01
CA ARG A 124 15.42 2.16 9.17
C ARG A 124 14.16 3.00 9.06
N PHE A 125 13.95 3.63 7.91
CA PHE A 125 12.75 4.43 7.66
C PHE A 125 11.46 3.63 7.87
N ILE A 126 11.39 2.41 7.33
CA ILE A 126 10.23 1.52 7.53
C ILE A 126 10.04 1.24 9.03
N ALA A 127 11.10 0.83 9.73
CA ALA A 127 11.03 0.50 11.16
C ALA A 127 10.58 1.70 12.02
N ASP A 128 11.06 2.91 11.72
CA ASP A 128 10.67 4.12 12.43
C ASP A 128 9.21 4.50 12.13
N ALA A 129 8.78 4.41 10.87
CA ALA A 129 7.38 4.64 10.50
C ALA A 129 6.41 3.67 11.20
N VAL A 130 6.78 2.40 11.33
CA VAL A 130 6.03 1.39 12.09
C VAL A 130 5.93 1.78 13.56
N ARG A 131 7.06 2.16 14.17
CA ARG A 131 7.14 2.54 15.57
C ARG A 131 6.26 3.77 15.85
N ASP A 132 6.34 4.78 15.00
CA ASP A 132 5.55 6.01 15.11
C ASP A 132 4.05 5.75 14.96
N ALA A 133 3.65 4.90 14.02
CA ALA A 133 2.24 4.52 13.85
C ALA A 133 1.68 3.83 15.10
N ASN A 134 2.47 2.93 15.71
CA ASN A 134 2.09 2.25 16.95
C ASN A 134 2.00 3.20 18.15
N ASN A 135 2.91 4.17 18.22
CA ASN A 135 2.92 5.18 19.29
C ASN A 135 1.73 6.15 19.17
N ARG A 136 1.36 6.56 17.96
CA ARG A 136 0.15 7.38 17.73
C ARG A 136 -1.13 6.63 18.06
N GLY A 137 -1.17 5.32 17.82
CA GLY A 137 -2.29 4.46 18.24
C GLY A 137 -2.44 4.31 19.75
N ALA A 138 -1.39 4.57 20.54
CA ALA A 138 -1.42 4.48 22.00
C ALA A 138 -1.96 5.75 22.69
N VAL A 139 -1.94 6.90 22.02
CA VAL A 139 -2.42 8.19 22.58
C VAL A 139 -3.95 8.32 22.52
N LEU A 140 -4.63 7.51 21.69
CA LEU A 140 -6.09 7.49 21.57
C LEU A 140 -6.75 6.46 22.51
N GLN A 141 -6.15 6.17 23.68
CA GLN A 141 -6.91 5.49 24.73
C GLN A 141 -7.93 6.50 25.30
N PRO A 142 -9.22 6.12 25.45
CA PRO A 142 -10.18 6.99 26.11
C PRO A 142 -9.67 7.28 27.52
N LEU A 143 -9.66 8.57 27.90
CA LEU A 143 -9.50 8.97 29.30
C LEU A 143 -10.58 8.24 30.14
N PRO A 144 -10.26 7.85 31.38
CA PRO A 144 -11.15 7.07 32.25
C PRO A 144 -12.52 7.72 32.43
#